data_AF-A0AAV0WPB5-F1
#
_entry.id   AF-A0AAV0WPB5-F1
#
_cell.length_a   1.000
_cell.length_b   1.000
_cell.length_c   1.000
_cell.angle_alpha   90.00
_cell.angle_beta   90.00
_cell.angle_gamma   90.00
#
_symmetry.space_group_name_H-M   'P 1'
#
loop_
_entity.id
_entity.type
_entity.pdbx_description
1 polymer ?
#
loop_
_entity_poly.entity_id
_entity_poly.type
_entity_poly.pdbx_seq_one_letter_code
_entity_poly.pdbx_strand_id
1 'polypeptide(L)'
;MVFDFMHDIPEGVARYDMALVIKNLIDKKYFTLNQLNSRITLFDYGVTERKNCPPKINQNNLNNGIVIMSASEMLCLVRNFGLIVGELVPKHSQNWKLYILLPQIVDLCCACRIQSDCALLLDSIVAQHNSLYLILSKSNLKPKFHNLTHYGRMVQ
;
A
#
# COMPACT_ATOMS: atom_id res chain seq x y z
N MET A 1 -12.21 -19.46 -8.01
CA MET A 1 -11.09 -18.53 -7.74
C MET A 1 -10.87 -18.56 -6.24
N VAL A 2 -9.72 -19.05 -5.77
CA VAL A 2 -9.37 -19.02 -4.35
C VAL A 2 -8.77 -17.65 -4.08
N PHE A 3 -9.40 -16.88 -3.19
CA PHE A 3 -8.94 -15.55 -2.81
C PHE A 3 -7.97 -15.69 -1.66
N ASP A 4 -6.78 -15.13 -1.84
CA ASP A 4 -5.72 -15.15 -0.84
C ASP A 4 -5.38 -13.70 -0.55
N PHE A 5 -5.85 -13.22 0.60
CA PHE A 5 -5.62 -11.85 1.06
C PHE A 5 -4.14 -11.47 0.98
N MET A 6 -3.25 -12.36 1.41
CA MET A 6 -1.80 -12.12 1.41
C MET A 6 -1.26 -12.01 -0.03
N HIS A 7 -1.72 -12.87 -0.93
CA HIS A 7 -1.29 -12.87 -2.32
C HIS A 7 -1.85 -11.69 -3.15
N ASP A 8 -3.10 -11.32 -2.91
CA ASP A 8 -3.85 -10.32 -3.67
C ASP A 8 -3.53 -8.89 -3.23
N ILE A 9 -3.38 -8.66 -1.92
CA ILE A 9 -3.21 -7.32 -1.37
C ILE A 9 -1.72 -7.04 -1.05
N PRO A 10 -1.09 -7.58 0.01
CA PRO A 10 0.33 -7.37 0.30
C PRO A 10 1.26 -7.75 -0.85
N GLU A 11 1.09 -8.94 -1.43
CA GLU A 11 1.94 -9.42 -2.52
C GLU A 11 1.45 -9.04 -3.91
N GLY A 12 0.35 -8.30 -3.96
CA GLY A 12 -0.30 -7.87 -5.16
C GLY A 12 -0.34 -6.36 -5.28
N VAL A 13 -1.50 -5.79 -4.99
CA VAL A 13 -1.79 -4.36 -5.16
C VAL A 13 -0.77 -3.48 -4.43
N ALA A 14 -0.47 -3.79 -3.16
CA ALA A 14 0.44 -3.00 -2.33
C ALA A 14 1.86 -2.91 -2.89
N ARG A 15 2.37 -3.95 -3.57
CA ARG A 15 3.72 -3.94 -4.19
C ARG A 15 3.86 -2.85 -5.23
N TYR A 16 2.80 -2.61 -6.01
CA TYR A 16 2.79 -1.62 -7.08
C TYR A 16 2.45 -0.23 -6.57
N ASP A 17 1.50 -0.13 -5.63
CA ASP A 17 1.11 1.15 -5.03
C ASP A 17 2.27 1.76 -4.26
N MET A 18 2.91 0.99 -3.38
CA MET A 18 4.03 1.49 -2.59
C MET A 18 5.19 1.90 -3.49
N ALA A 19 5.47 1.16 -4.57
CA ALA A 19 6.49 1.55 -5.54
C ALA A 19 6.15 2.89 -6.21
N LEU A 20 4.91 3.05 -6.67
CA LEU A 20 4.44 4.25 -7.34
C LEU A 20 4.44 5.46 -6.40
N VAL A 21 3.96 5.29 -5.16
CA VAL A 21 3.94 6.33 -4.14
C VAL A 21 5.37 6.76 -3.82
N ILE A 22 6.24 5.82 -3.45
CA ILE A 22 7.61 6.12 -3.03
C ILE A 22 8.38 6.80 -4.16
N LYS A 23 8.28 6.27 -5.39
CA LYS A 23 8.95 6.85 -6.56
C LYS A 23 8.51 8.29 -6.79
N ASN A 24 7.20 8.55 -6.80
CA ASN A 24 6.68 9.90 -7.01
C ASN A 24 7.05 10.88 -5.88
N LEU A 25 7.13 10.42 -4.63
CA LEU A 25 7.54 11.27 -3.51
C LEU A 25 9.04 11.61 -3.58
N ILE A 26 9.87 10.67 -4.05
CA ILE A 26 11.29 10.89 -4.33
C ILE A 26 11.48 11.84 -5.52
N ASP A 27 10.74 11.65 -6.61
CA ASP A 27 10.81 12.51 -7.80
C ASP A 27 10.39 13.96 -7.48
N LYS A 28 9.43 14.13 -6.56
CA LYS A 28 9.03 15.43 -5.99
C LYS A 28 10.00 15.99 -4.94
N LYS A 29 11.09 15.28 -4.65
CA LYS A 29 12.17 15.66 -3.72
C LYS A 29 11.72 15.86 -2.27
N TYR A 30 10.67 15.16 -1.83
CA TYR A 30 10.28 15.19 -0.41
C TYR A 30 11.26 14.42 0.48
N PHE A 31 11.84 13.35 -0.04
CA PHE A 31 12.93 12.59 0.59
C PHE A 31 13.69 11.78 -0.46
N THR A 32 14.81 11.18 -0.07
CA THR A 32 15.60 10.25 -0.90
C THR A 32 15.36 8.80 -0.49
N LEU A 33 15.64 7.84 -1.38
CA LEU A 33 15.56 6.41 -1.04
C LEU A 33 16.47 6.06 0.14
N ASN A 34 17.65 6.67 0.24
CA ASN A 34 18.57 6.47 1.36
C ASN A 34 17.96 6.95 2.67
N GLN A 35 17.36 8.14 2.70
CA GLN A 35 16.65 8.64 3.90
C GLN A 35 15.50 7.72 4.29
N LEU A 36 14.69 7.26 3.32
CA LEU A 36 13.61 6.31 3.59
C LEU A 36 14.14 5.00 4.18
N ASN A 37 15.16 4.40 3.56
CA ASN A 37 15.76 3.15 4.04
C ASN A 37 16.39 3.28 5.43
N SER A 38 17.03 4.42 5.72
CA SER A 38 17.54 4.72 7.05
C SER A 38 16.41 4.81 8.07
N ARG A 39 15.33 5.54 7.75
CA ARG A 39 14.16 5.65 8.64
C ARG A 39 13.46 4.30 8.86
N ILE A 40 13.29 3.49 7.81
CA ILE A 40 12.75 2.12 7.92
C ILE A 40 13.59 1.27 8.88
N THR A 41 14.93 1.37 8.80
CA THR A 41 15.84 0.56 9.64
C THR A 41 15.84 1.03 11.10
N LEU A 42 15.67 2.33 11.34
CA LEU A 42 15.76 2.95 12.67
C LEU A 42 14.41 3.08 13.37
N PHE A 43 13.29 2.86 12.67
CA PHE A 43 11.96 2.97 13.24
C PHE A 43 11.71 1.87 14.27
N ASP A 44 11.13 2.24 15.42
CA ASP A 44 10.73 1.28 16.44
C ASP A 44 9.34 0.71 16.12
N TYR A 45 9.32 -0.49 15.55
CA TYR A 45 8.08 -1.22 15.22
C TYR A 45 7.45 -1.91 16.44
N GLY A 46 8.08 -1.81 17.63
CA GLY A 46 7.64 -2.50 18.83
C GLY A 46 7.99 -3.99 18.84
N VAL A 47 7.70 -4.64 19.98
CA VAL A 47 8.10 -6.03 20.23
C VAL A 47 7.37 -7.07 19.38
N THR A 48 6.15 -6.76 18.93
CA THR A 48 5.28 -7.67 18.17
C THR A 48 5.68 -7.78 16.70
N GLU A 49 6.13 -6.67 16.09
CA GLU A 49 6.47 -6.62 14.66
C GLU A 49 7.97 -6.84 14.38
N ARG A 50 8.78 -7.09 15.41
CA ARG A 50 10.25 -7.27 15.28
C ARG A 50 10.66 -8.34 14.25
N LYS A 51 9.82 -9.36 14.05
CA LYS A 51 10.07 -10.43 13.06
C LYS A 51 9.63 -10.08 11.64
N ASN A 52 8.80 -9.05 11.47
CA ASN A 52 8.22 -8.63 10.19
C ASN A 52 8.72 -7.23 9.77
N CYS A 53 9.84 -6.78 10.31
CA CYS A 53 10.40 -5.46 9.98
C CYS A 53 10.66 -5.38 8.47
N PRO A 54 10.16 -4.34 7.78
CA PRO A 54 10.37 -4.21 6.35
C PRO A 54 11.87 -4.13 6.01
N PRO A 55 12.35 -4.89 5.02
CA PRO A 55 13.71 -4.78 4.56
C PRO A 55 13.93 -3.43 3.84
N LYS A 56 15.20 -3.09 3.62
CA LYS A 56 15.54 -1.93 2.78
C LYS A 56 14.95 -2.11 1.38
N ILE A 57 14.33 -1.05 0.88
CA ILE A 57 13.76 -1.01 -0.45
C ILE A 57 14.91 -0.95 -1.47
N ASN A 58 14.90 -1.91 -2.38
CA ASN A 58 15.90 -2.04 -3.43
C ASN A 58 15.63 -1.04 -4.57
N GLN A 59 16.65 -0.26 -4.95
CA GLN A 59 16.54 0.75 -6.01
C GLN A 59 16.17 0.15 -7.38
N ASN A 60 16.72 -1.02 -7.74
CA ASN A 60 16.43 -1.65 -9.03
C ASN A 60 14.96 -2.09 -9.11
N ASN A 61 14.43 -2.68 -8.04
CA ASN A 61 13.02 -3.06 -7.96
C ASN A 61 12.12 -1.82 -8.01
N LEU A 62 12.46 -0.77 -7.27
CA LEU A 62 11.71 0.49 -7.29
C LEU A 62 11.71 1.14 -8.68
N ASN A 63 12.83 1.10 -9.39
CA ASN A 63 12.93 1.59 -10.77
C ASN A 63 12.02 0.79 -11.72
N ASN A 64 11.92 -0.52 -11.49
CA ASN A 64 10.99 -1.42 -12.18
C ASN A 64 9.52 -1.26 -11.74
N GLY A 65 9.23 -0.32 -10.83
CA GLY A 65 7.88 -0.03 -10.37
C GLY A 65 7.29 -1.09 -9.43
N ILE A 66 8.14 -1.81 -8.69
CA ILE A 66 7.71 -2.84 -7.75
C ILE A 66 8.49 -2.80 -6.44
N VAL A 67 7.81 -2.97 -5.31
CA VAL A 67 8.44 -3.26 -4.01
C VAL A 67 8.25 -4.74 -3.71
N ILE A 68 9.36 -5.47 -3.52
CA ILE A 68 9.36 -6.92 -3.28
C ILE A 68 9.77 -7.20 -1.84
N MET A 69 8.86 -7.81 -1.09
CA MET A 69 9.02 -8.33 0.27
C MET A 69 7.89 -9.34 0.54
N SER A 70 7.95 -10.03 1.67
CA SER A 70 6.89 -10.93 2.12
C SER A 70 5.60 -10.18 2.44
N ALA A 71 4.48 -10.91 2.49
CA ALA A 71 3.18 -10.32 2.85
C ALA A 71 3.22 -9.58 4.20
N SER A 72 3.82 -10.19 5.22
CA SER A 72 3.91 -9.61 6.57
C SER A 72 4.77 -8.35 6.61
N GLU A 73 5.92 -8.35 5.93
CA GLU A 73 6.79 -7.17 5.81
C GLU A 73 6.08 -6.03 5.07
N MET A 74 5.33 -6.32 4.00
CA MET A 74 4.56 -5.30 3.28
C MET A 74 3.45 -4.71 4.15
N LEU A 75 2.71 -5.53 4.88
CA LEU A 75 1.69 -5.03 5.82
C LEU A 75 2.30 -4.14 6.90
N CYS A 76 3.44 -4.54 7.45
CA CYS A 76 4.18 -3.76 8.42
C CYS A 76 4.61 -2.40 7.82
N LEU A 77 5.12 -2.40 6.59
CA LEU A 77 5.46 -1.16 5.88
C LEU A 77 4.23 -0.28 5.68
N VAL A 78 3.14 -0.81 5.09
CA VAL A 78 1.92 -0.05 4.77
C VAL A 78 1.34 0.62 6.02
N ARG A 79 1.28 -0.10 7.14
CA ARG A 79 0.76 0.42 8.42
C ARG A 79 1.64 1.52 9.02
N ASN A 80 2.96 1.38 8.92
CA ASN A 80 3.89 2.31 9.57
C ASN A 80 4.41 3.42 8.65
N PHE A 81 4.24 3.32 7.34
CA PHE A 81 4.79 4.29 6.38
C PHE A 81 4.37 5.73 6.66
N GLY A 82 3.11 5.93 7.07
CA GLY A 82 2.57 7.21 7.49
C GLY A 82 3.32 7.82 8.68
N LEU A 83 3.76 6.98 9.63
CA LEU A 83 4.57 7.41 10.78
C LEU A 83 6.04 7.63 10.41
N ILE A 84 6.56 6.86 9.46
CA ILE A 84 7.97 6.91 9.04
C ILE A 84 8.25 8.18 8.22
N VAL A 85 7.36 8.57 7.31
CA VAL A 85 7.60 9.70 6.37
C VAL A 85 6.48 10.73 6.28
N GLY A 86 5.38 10.59 7.03
CA GLY A 86 4.21 11.46 6.87
C GLY A 86 4.48 12.94 7.12
N GLU A 87 5.43 13.26 8.00
CA GLU A 87 5.89 14.64 8.26
C GLU A 87 6.64 15.29 7.07
N LEU A 88 7.17 14.48 6.15
CA LEU A 88 7.93 14.95 4.99
C LEU A 88 7.03 15.20 3.77
N VAL A 89 5.76 14.79 3.82
CA VAL A 89 4.86 14.79 2.66
C VAL A 89 3.73 15.81 2.85
N PRO A 90 3.43 16.65 1.84
CA PRO A 90 2.31 17.59 1.93
C PRO A 90 0.96 16.88 2.04
N LYS A 91 0.11 17.36 2.95
CA LYS A 91 -1.22 16.79 3.26
C LYS A 91 -2.15 16.63 2.05
N HIS A 92 -2.03 17.50 1.05
CA HIS A 92 -2.89 17.52 -0.14
C HIS A 92 -2.28 16.84 -1.37
N SER A 93 -1.20 16.07 -1.21
CA SER A 93 -0.59 15.33 -2.31
C SER A 93 -1.51 14.19 -2.76
N GLN A 94 -1.83 14.13 -4.06
CA GLN A 94 -2.57 13.00 -4.64
C GLN A 94 -1.84 11.66 -4.44
N ASN A 95 -0.50 11.66 -4.46
CA ASN A 95 0.29 10.46 -4.16
C ASN A 95 0.09 9.99 -2.71
N TRP A 96 -0.06 10.94 -1.79
CA TRP A 96 -0.33 10.63 -0.39
C TRP A 96 -1.76 10.14 -0.20
N LYS A 97 -2.73 10.70 -0.94
CA LYS A 97 -4.09 10.18 -0.97
C LYS A 97 -4.14 8.72 -1.46
N LEU A 98 -3.38 8.37 -2.49
CA LEU A 98 -3.27 6.98 -2.94
C LEU A 98 -2.74 6.07 -1.82
N TYR A 99 -1.67 6.51 -1.15
CA TYR A 99 -1.16 5.80 0.02
C TYR A 99 -2.24 5.62 1.10
N ILE A 100 -2.95 6.67 1.51
CA ILE A 100 -3.96 6.58 2.60
C ILE A 100 -5.09 5.60 2.29
N LEU A 101 -5.51 5.49 1.02
CA LEU A 101 -6.55 4.54 0.62
C LEU A 101 -6.12 3.08 0.78
N LEU A 102 -4.82 2.76 0.66
CA LEU A 102 -4.32 1.39 0.75
C LEU A 102 -4.46 0.77 2.16
N PRO A 103 -4.00 1.39 3.26
CA PRO A 103 -4.29 0.94 4.62
C PRO A 103 -5.79 0.83 4.90
N GLN A 104 -6.64 1.73 4.38
CA GLN A 104 -8.09 1.63 4.58
C GLN A 104 -8.66 0.36 3.93
N ILE A 105 -8.20 0.01 2.73
CA ILE A 105 -8.58 -1.23 2.06
C ILE A 105 -8.08 -2.44 2.88
N VAL A 106 -6.83 -2.41 3.33
CA VAL A 106 -6.24 -3.46 4.17
C VAL A 106 -7.06 -3.67 5.44
N ASP A 107 -7.40 -2.59 6.15
CA ASP A 107 -8.13 -2.63 7.41
C ASP A 107 -9.57 -3.14 7.22
N LEU A 108 -10.26 -2.68 6.17
CA LEU A 108 -11.60 -3.17 5.84
C LEU A 108 -11.58 -4.64 5.45
N CYS A 109 -10.62 -5.09 4.66
CA CYS A 109 -10.47 -6.51 4.30
C CYS A 109 -10.10 -7.39 5.51
N CYS A 110 -9.34 -6.85 6.48
CA CYS A 110 -8.98 -7.56 7.72
C CYS A 110 -10.07 -7.50 8.81
N ALA A 111 -11.04 -6.58 8.70
CA ALA A 111 -12.14 -6.47 9.64
C ALA A 111 -13.05 -7.70 9.52
N CYS A 112 -12.80 -8.72 10.35
CA CYS A 112 -13.63 -9.91 10.45
C CYS A 112 -15.08 -9.53 10.80
N ARG A 113 -16.01 -9.87 9.89
CA ARG A 113 -17.47 -9.59 9.89
C ARG A 113 -17.84 -8.23 9.31
N ILE A 114 -17.78 -8.13 7.99
CA ILE A 114 -18.25 -6.96 7.26
C ILE A 114 -19.79 -6.97 7.26
N GLN A 115 -20.38 -6.08 8.06
CA GLN A 115 -21.77 -5.68 7.89
C GLN A 115 -21.96 -5.14 6.46
N SER A 116 -23.14 -5.29 5.86
CA SER A 116 -23.44 -4.89 4.46
C SER A 116 -22.96 -3.49 4.08
N ASP A 117 -22.94 -2.53 5.03
CA ASP A 117 -22.46 -1.17 4.82
C ASP A 117 -20.93 -1.09 4.60
N CYS A 118 -20.16 -1.96 5.25
CA CYS A 118 -18.71 -2.04 5.10
C CYS A 118 -18.32 -2.57 3.71
N ALA A 119 -19.15 -3.43 3.10
CA ALA A 119 -18.95 -3.91 1.73
C ALA A 119 -19.10 -2.78 0.70
N LEU A 120 -20.16 -1.97 0.85
CA LEU A 120 -20.38 -0.79 0.01
C LEU A 120 -19.26 0.26 0.16
N LEU A 121 -18.79 0.45 1.41
CA LEU A 121 -17.66 1.32 1.69
C LEU A 121 -16.38 0.81 1.03
N LEU A 122 -16.09 -0.49 1.12
CA LEU A 122 -14.92 -1.11 0.49
C LEU A 122 -14.96 -0.91 -1.03
N ASP A 123 -16.10 -1.17 -1.68
CA ASP A 123 -16.26 -0.97 -3.13
C ASP A 123 -16.00 0.49 -3.53
N SER A 124 -16.51 1.45 -2.75
CA SER A 124 -16.28 2.88 -2.99
C SER A 124 -14.80 3.27 -2.83
N ILE A 125 -14.13 2.79 -1.79
CA ILE A 125 -12.71 3.06 -1.55
C ILE A 125 -11.84 2.42 -2.63
N VAL A 126 -12.13 1.18 -3.04
CA VAL A 126 -11.43 0.48 -4.13
C VAL A 126 -11.61 1.21 -5.45
N ALA A 127 -12.82 1.68 -5.77
CA ALA A 127 -13.07 2.46 -6.99
C ALA A 127 -12.28 3.77 -7.01
N GLN A 128 -12.25 4.50 -5.89
CA GLN A 128 -11.46 5.72 -5.73
C GLN A 128 -9.96 5.44 -5.85
N HIS A 129 -9.49 4.38 -5.21
CA HIS A 129 -8.09 3.94 -5.24
C HIS A 129 -7.64 3.62 -6.66
N ASN A 130 -8.38 2.75 -7.37
CA ASN A 130 -8.06 2.34 -8.73
C ASN A 130 -8.07 3.53 -9.70
N SER A 131 -9.04 4.44 -9.55
CA SER A 131 -9.10 5.67 -10.36
C SER A 131 -7.88 6.55 -10.15
N LEU A 132 -7.47 6.73 -8.89
CA LEU A 132 -6.30 7.53 -8.54
C LEU A 132 -4.99 6.88 -9.00
N TYR A 133 -4.90 5.55 -8.89
CA TYR A 133 -3.76 4.78 -9.41
C TYR A 133 -3.59 4.96 -10.92
N LEU A 134 -4.68 4.89 -11.69
CA LEU A 134 -4.65 5.13 -13.15
C LEU A 134 -4.12 6.53 -13.49
N ILE A 135 -4.61 7.56 -12.80
CA ILE A 135 -4.19 8.95 -13.00
C ILE A 135 -2.70 9.11 -12.71
N LEU A 136 -2.21 8.54 -11.60
CA LEU A 136 -0.83 8.71 -11.15
C LEU A 136 0.17 7.84 -11.89
N SER A 137 -0.20 6.60 -12.23
CA SER A 137 0.69 5.66 -12.93
C SER A 137 0.78 5.92 -14.43
N LYS A 138 -0.23 6.57 -15.02
CA LYS A 138 -0.40 6.67 -16.48
C LYS A 138 -0.31 5.31 -17.18
N SER A 139 -0.73 4.25 -16.48
CA SER A 139 -0.65 2.87 -16.93
C SER A 139 -2.01 2.17 -16.76
N ASN A 140 -2.09 0.92 -17.20
CA ASN A 140 -3.29 0.09 -17.04
C ASN A 140 -3.30 -0.62 -15.68
N LEU A 141 -4.49 -0.88 -15.15
CA LEU A 141 -4.65 -1.72 -13.97
C LEU A 141 -4.17 -3.14 -14.27
N LYS A 142 -3.29 -3.66 -13.40
CA LYS A 142 -2.90 -5.07 -13.46
C LYS A 142 -4.06 -5.95 -13.00
N PRO A 143 -4.13 -7.23 -13.42
CA PRO A 143 -5.22 -8.14 -13.03
C PRO A 143 -5.49 -8.19 -11.52
N LYS A 144 -4.46 -8.05 -10.67
CA LYS A 144 -4.59 -8.03 -9.21
C LYS A 144 -5.47 -6.88 -8.68
N PHE A 145 -5.50 -5.73 -9.34
CA PHE A 145 -6.38 -4.62 -8.98
C PHE A 145 -7.85 -4.92 -9.30
N HIS A 146 -8.10 -5.77 -10.30
CA HIS A 146 -9.45 -6.23 -10.61
C HIS A 146 -9.96 -7.23 -9.57
N ASN A 147 -9.11 -8.12 -9.05
CA ASN A 147 -9.49 -9.02 -7.96
C ASN A 147 -10.02 -8.23 -6.75
N LEU A 148 -9.41 -7.09 -6.45
CA LEU A 148 -9.80 -6.18 -5.36
C LEU A 148 -11.27 -5.69 -5.47
N THR A 149 -11.77 -5.52 -6.70
CA THR A 149 -13.16 -5.07 -6.94
C THR A 149 -14.22 -6.12 -6.61
N HIS A 150 -13.81 -7.37 -6.40
CA HIS A 150 -14.72 -8.45 -6.02
C HIS A 150 -14.77 -8.68 -4.51
N TYR A 151 -13.86 -8.08 -3.72
CA TYR A 151 -13.79 -8.29 -2.27
C TYR A 151 -15.06 -7.79 -1.56
N GLY A 152 -15.66 -6.66 -1.94
CA GLY A 152 -16.89 -6.16 -1.30
C GLY A 152 -18.04 -7.17 -1.36
N ARG A 153 -18.18 -7.91 -2.47
CA ARG A 153 -19.21 -8.95 -2.64
C ARG A 153 -18.93 -10.25 -1.90
N MET A 154 -17.69 -10.46 -1.46
CA MET A 154 -17.23 -11.72 -0.90
C MET A 154 -17.08 -11.72 0.61
N VAL A 155 -16.94 -10.55 1.22
CA VAL A 155 -16.87 -10.41 2.68
C VAL A 155 -18.27 -10.16 3.29
N GLN A 156 -19.34 -10.15 2.48
CA GLN A 156 -20.75 -10.13 2.93
C GLN A 156 -21.16 -11.44 3.60
#